data_AF-A0A142JIR4-F1
#
_entry.id   AF-A0A142JIR4-F1
#
_cell.length_a   1.000
_cell.length_b   1.000
_cell.length_c   1.000
_cell.angle_alpha   90.00
_cell.angle_beta   90.00
_cell.angle_gamma   90.00
#
_symmetry.space_group_name_H-M   'P 1'
#
loop_
_entity.id
_entity.type
_entity.pdbx_description
1 polymer ?
#
loop_
_entity_poly.entity_id
_entity_poly.type
_entity_poly.pdbx_seq_one_letter_code
_entity_poly.pdbx_strand_id
1 'polypeptide(L)'
;MITMFTTADQIHAYLSGQGLKQASTGGGFSAWFLPVVHGWQISITNDQDTAELHPGMPVIIALEDPEGRQCECEDLGSPDLLPEAIGRFVAMGQGMESAK
;
A
#
# COMPACT_ATOMS: atom_id res chain seq x y z
N MET A 1 13.59 5.76 -13.36
CA MET A 1 14.53 5.92 -12.23
C MET A 1 14.05 4.99 -11.13
N ILE A 2 14.90 4.13 -10.59
CA ILE A 2 14.56 3.37 -9.37
C ILE A 2 14.78 4.34 -8.21
N THR A 3 13.71 4.70 -7.50
CA THR A 3 13.80 5.47 -6.25
C THR A 3 14.34 4.51 -5.20
N MET A 4 15.56 4.76 -4.70
CA MET A 4 16.10 4.01 -3.57
C MET A 4 15.78 4.76 -2.29
N PHE A 5 14.89 4.21 -1.47
CA PHE A 5 14.61 4.72 -0.14
C PHE A 5 15.76 4.37 0.79
N THR A 6 16.38 5.39 1.39
CA THR A 6 17.53 5.20 2.30
C THR A 6 17.16 5.40 3.77
N THR A 7 15.97 5.93 4.06
CA THR A 7 15.44 6.09 5.43
C THR A 7 13.94 5.79 5.47
N ALA A 8 13.44 5.39 6.64
CA ALA A 8 12.01 5.22 6.88
C ALA A 8 11.22 6.53 6.63
N ASP A 9 11.82 7.68 7.00
CA ASP A 9 11.22 9.00 6.79
C ASP A 9 10.97 9.31 5.31
N GLN A 10 11.89 8.91 4.42
CA GLN A 10 11.69 9.06 2.97
C GLN A 10 10.50 8.23 2.47
N ILE A 11 10.32 7.01 3.00
CA ILE A 11 9.19 6.14 2.66
C ILE A 11 7.90 6.80 3.15
N HIS A 12 7.87 7.27 4.39
CA HIS A 12 6.70 7.93 4.98
C HIS A 12 6.32 9.21 4.24
N ALA A 13 7.30 10.04 3.90
CA ALA A 13 7.10 11.27 3.13
C ALA A 13 6.59 10.95 1.72
N TYR A 14 7.12 9.91 1.08
CA TYR A 14 6.64 9.44 -0.22
C TYR A 14 5.18 8.96 -0.15
N LEU A 15 4.84 8.07 0.77
CA LEU A 15 3.49 7.54 0.92
C LEU A 15 2.48 8.65 1.26
N SER A 16 2.82 9.54 2.19
CA SER A 16 2.00 10.70 2.51
C SER A 16 1.83 11.63 1.30
N GLY A 17 2.88 11.83 0.51
CA GLY A 17 2.86 12.62 -0.72
C GLY A 17 2.00 11.99 -1.83
N GLN A 18 1.85 10.67 -1.85
CA GLN A 18 0.89 9.96 -2.70
C GLN A 18 -0.55 10.02 -2.18
N GLY A 19 -0.77 10.62 -1.00
CA GLY A 19 -2.09 10.74 -0.37
C GLY A 19 -2.48 9.56 0.51
N LEU A 20 -1.55 8.64 0.79
CA LEU A 20 -1.80 7.55 1.73
C LEU A 20 -1.92 8.07 3.16
N LYS A 21 -2.79 7.42 3.93
CA LYS A 21 -2.98 7.72 5.35
C LYS A 21 -2.71 6.48 6.17
N GLN A 22 -1.88 6.62 7.19
CA GLN A 22 -1.67 5.58 8.18
C GLN A 22 -2.94 5.42 9.04
N ALA A 23 -3.40 4.19 9.23
CA ALA A 23 -4.45 3.86 10.19
C ALA A 23 -4.14 2.54 10.91
N SER A 24 -4.69 2.40 12.12
CA SER A 24 -4.64 1.17 12.89
C SER A 24 -6.05 0.71 13.19
N THR A 25 -6.34 -0.57 12.98
CA THR A 25 -7.65 -1.18 13.21
C THR A 25 -7.77 -1.79 14.62
N GLY A 26 -6.74 -1.65 15.45
CA GLY A 26 -6.64 -2.29 16.76
C GLY A 26 -6.09 -3.72 16.68
N GLY A 27 -5.68 -4.29 17.82
CA GLY A 27 -5.16 -5.66 17.86
C GLY A 27 -3.74 -5.85 17.31
N GLY A 28 -3.00 -4.77 17.08
CA GLY A 28 -1.61 -4.80 16.57
C GLY A 28 -1.48 -4.52 15.07
N PHE A 29 -2.59 -4.55 14.33
CA PHE A 29 -2.59 -4.24 12.89
C PHE A 29 -2.51 -2.73 12.63
N SER A 30 -1.60 -2.33 11.75
CA SER A 30 -1.56 -0.98 11.19
C SER A 30 -1.10 -0.99 9.74
N ALA A 31 -1.66 -0.12 8.91
CA ALA A 31 -1.29 -0.06 7.50
C ALA A 31 -1.40 1.37 6.97
N TRP A 32 -0.83 1.60 5.79
CA TRP A 32 -1.07 2.79 4.98
C TRP A 32 -2.19 2.53 4.00
N PHE A 33 -3.17 3.41 3.92
CA PHE A 33 -4.34 3.25 3.07
C PHE A 33 -4.44 4.34 2.01
N LEU A 34 -4.71 3.94 0.76
CA LEU A 34 -5.06 4.84 -0.34
C LEU A 34 -6.47 4.52 -0.85
N PRO A 35 -7.46 5.42 -0.69
CA PRO A 35 -8.75 5.26 -1.36
C PRO A 35 -8.58 5.33 -2.89
N VAL A 36 -9.21 4.40 -3.61
CA VAL A 36 -9.18 4.35 -5.09
C VAL A 36 -10.52 4.83 -5.67
N VAL A 37 -11.51 3.94 -5.80
CA VAL A 37 -12.86 4.26 -6.34
C VAL A 37 -13.93 3.42 -5.65
N HIS A 38 -15.15 3.93 -5.51
CA HIS A 38 -16.32 3.16 -5.04
C HIS A 38 -16.12 2.35 -3.74
N GLY A 39 -15.24 2.81 -2.84
CA GLY A 39 -14.91 2.13 -1.58
C GLY A 39 -13.74 1.14 -1.67
N TRP A 40 -13.21 0.88 -2.86
CA TRP A 40 -11.96 0.16 -3.03
C TRP A 40 -10.80 0.98 -2.49
N GLN A 41 -9.83 0.31 -1.88
CA GLN A 41 -8.64 0.94 -1.33
C GLN A 41 -7.41 0.05 -1.46
N ILE A 42 -6.24 0.66 -1.42
CA ILE A 42 -4.96 -0.05 -1.35
C ILE A 42 -4.49 0.00 0.10
N SER A 43 -4.01 -1.11 0.64
CA SER A 43 -3.30 -1.16 1.91
C SER A 43 -1.84 -1.54 1.71
N ILE A 44 -0.96 -0.96 2.53
CA ILE A 44 0.48 -1.22 2.51
C ILE A 44 0.98 -1.47 3.93
N THR A 45 1.62 -2.62 4.12
CA THR A 45 2.17 -3.12 5.40
C THR A 45 3.55 -3.74 5.20
N ASN A 46 4.24 -4.05 6.29
CA ASN A 46 5.38 -4.98 6.28
C ASN A 46 4.91 -6.43 6.55
N ASP A 47 5.84 -7.37 6.66
CA ASP A 47 5.56 -8.79 6.98
C ASP A 47 4.96 -9.02 8.38
N GLN A 48 4.95 -7.99 9.22
CA GLN A 48 4.40 -8.00 10.58
C GLN A 48 3.03 -7.31 10.67
N ASP A 49 2.41 -7.00 9.53
CA ASP A 49 1.12 -6.30 9.46
C ASP A 49 1.15 -4.92 10.15
N THR A 50 2.30 -4.24 10.09
CA THR A 50 2.44 -2.87 10.61
C THR A 50 2.75 -1.86 9.51
N ALA A 51 2.42 -0.60 9.80
CA ALA A 51 2.72 0.54 8.93
C ALA A 51 4.17 1.04 9.06
N GLU A 52 4.98 0.38 9.90
CA GLU A 52 6.39 0.72 10.12
C GLU A 52 7.25 0.12 9.00
N LEU A 53 7.50 0.93 7.98
CA LEU A 53 8.24 0.52 6.79
C LEU A 53 9.69 1.00 6.87
N HIS A 54 10.63 0.11 6.54
CA HIS A 54 12.06 0.39 6.58
C HIS A 54 12.74 0.01 5.26
N PRO A 55 13.81 0.73 4.86
CA PRO A 55 14.65 0.34 3.74
C PRO A 55 15.14 -1.10 3.87
N GLY A 56 15.05 -1.87 2.78
CA GLY A 56 15.52 -3.25 2.72
C GLY A 56 14.67 -4.27 3.49
N MET A 57 13.53 -3.87 4.06
CA MET A 57 12.54 -4.80 4.60
C MET A 57 11.46 -5.11 3.56
N PRO A 58 10.86 -6.32 3.60
CA PRO A 58 9.75 -6.67 2.73
C PRO A 58 8.55 -5.75 3.00
N VAL A 59 7.83 -5.46 1.92
CA VAL A 59 6.63 -4.63 1.94
C VAL A 59 5.55 -5.38 1.19
N ILE A 60 4.37 -5.42 1.77
CA ILE A 60 3.20 -6.05 1.21
C ILE A 60 2.25 -4.95 0.78
N ILE A 61 1.75 -5.03 -0.46
CA ILE A 61 0.70 -4.18 -0.98
C ILE A 61 -0.52 -5.04 -1.30
N ALA A 62 -1.70 -4.58 -0.90
CA ALA A 62 -2.95 -5.28 -1.16
C ALA A 62 -4.01 -4.33 -1.72
N LEU A 63 -4.88 -4.86 -2.57
CA LEU A 63 -6.10 -4.20 -3.02
C LEU A 63 -7.27 -4.79 -2.22
N GLU A 64 -8.01 -3.92 -1.55
CA GLU A 64 -9.14 -4.25 -0.73
C GLU A 64 -10.45 -3.77 -1.38
N ASP A 65 -11.46 -4.62 -1.32
CA ASP A 65 -12.82 -4.26 -1.73
C ASP A 65 -13.51 -3.36 -0.69
N PRO A 66 -14.71 -2.82 -1.00
CA PRO A 66 -15.44 -1.94 -0.08
C PRO A 66 -15.88 -2.60 1.23
N GLU A 67 -15.83 -3.94 1.33
CA GLU A 67 -16.09 -4.69 2.56
C GLU A 67 -14.81 -4.93 3.38
N GLY A 68 -13.65 -4.43 2.90
CA GLY A 68 -12.34 -4.60 3.53
C GLY A 68 -11.72 -5.97 3.29
N ARG A 69 -12.18 -6.72 2.27
CA ARG A 69 -11.58 -8.01 1.92
C ARG A 69 -10.44 -7.79 0.94
N GLN A 70 -9.31 -8.40 1.22
CA GLN A 70 -8.18 -8.45 0.28
C GLN A 70 -8.56 -9.27 -0.95
N CYS A 71 -8.60 -8.62 -2.10
CA CYS A 71 -8.85 -9.26 -3.39
C CYS A 71 -7.56 -9.63 -4.10
N GLU A 72 -6.54 -8.79 -4.01
CA GLU A 72 -5.21 -8.99 -4.61
C GLU A 72 -4.15 -8.58 -3.59
N CYS A 73 -3.01 -9.28 -3.58
CA CYS A 73 -1.91 -9.03 -2.65
C CYS A 73 -0.58 -9.37 -3.34
N GLU A 74 0.44 -8.55 -3.12
CA GLU A 74 1.79 -8.76 -3.64
C GLU A 74 2.83 -8.44 -2.56
N ASP A 75 3.77 -9.37 -2.34
CA ASP A 75 5.00 -9.12 -1.59
C ASP A 75 6.04 -8.52 -2.54
N LEU A 76 6.45 -7.29 -2.26
CA LEU A 76 7.40 -6.54 -3.08
C LEU A 76 8.86 -6.85 -2.72
N GLY A 77 9.14 -7.47 -1.57
CA GLY A 77 10.48 -7.68 -1.04
C GLY A 77 11.28 -6.42 -0.66
N SER A 78 10.93 -5.24 -1.19
CA SER A 78 11.55 -3.95 -0.84
C SER A 78 10.58 -2.76 -1.04
N PRO A 79 10.63 -1.71 -0.20
CA PRO A 79 9.89 -0.47 -0.42
C PRO A 79 10.25 0.25 -1.73
N ASP A 80 11.42 -0.02 -2.34
CA ASP A 80 11.83 0.67 -3.58
C ASP A 80 10.90 0.39 -4.77
N LEU A 81 10.13 -0.69 -4.70
CA LEU A 81 9.14 -1.06 -5.72
C LEU A 81 7.78 -0.38 -5.52
N LEU A 82 7.57 0.31 -4.39
CA LEU A 82 6.31 0.99 -4.07
C LEU A 82 5.82 1.92 -5.18
N PRO A 83 6.65 2.76 -5.84
CA PRO A 83 6.15 3.66 -6.86
C PRO A 83 5.53 2.96 -8.06
N GLU A 84 6.12 1.84 -8.48
CA GLU A 84 5.57 1.04 -9.58
C GLU A 84 4.34 0.26 -9.13
N ALA A 85 4.43 -0.39 -7.96
CA ALA A 85 3.36 -1.22 -7.42
C ALA A 85 2.09 -0.41 -7.12
N ILE A 86 2.20 0.76 -6.49
CA ILE A 86 1.06 1.65 -6.22
C ILE A 86 0.36 2.02 -7.53
N GLY A 87 1.13 2.39 -8.57
CA GLY A 87 0.55 2.70 -9.88
C GLY A 87 -0.24 1.53 -10.48
N ARG A 88 0.30 0.31 -10.40
CA ARG A 88 -0.39 -0.91 -10.85
C ARG A 88 -1.67 -1.16 -10.06
N PHE A 89 -1.60 -1.13 -8.74
CA PHE A 89 -2.76 -1.41 -7.86
C PHE A 89 -3.86 -0.35 -7.99
N VAL A 90 -3.50 0.93 -8.19
CA VAL A 90 -4.48 1.99 -8.49
C VAL A 90 -5.19 1.70 -9.81
N ALA A 91 -4.44 1.37 -10.87
CA ALA A 91 -5.04 1.04 -12.17
C ALA A 91 -5.94 -0.21 -12.08
N MET A 92 -5.55 -1.21 -11.29
CA MET A 92 -6.37 -2.40 -11.04
C MET A 92 -7.68 -2.05 -10.31
N GLY A 93 -7.61 -1.29 -9.21
CA GLY A 93 -8.80 -0.85 -8.48
C GLY A 93 -9.77 -0.03 -9.35
N GLN A 94 -9.24 0.80 -10.25
CA GLN A 94 -10.04 1.51 -11.25
C GLN A 94 -10.65 0.56 -12.30
N GLY A 95 -9.92 -0.46 -12.75
CA GLY A 95 -10.43 -1.46 -13.69
C GLY A 95 -11.58 -2.30 -13.12
N MET A 96 -11.56 -2.58 -11.81
CA MET A 96 -12.60 -3.35 -11.11
C MET A 96 -13.97 -2.62 -11.08
N GLU A 97 -14.00 -1.30 -11.27
CA GLU A 97 -15.24 -0.54 -11.45
C GLU A 97 -15.97 -0.94 -12.74
N SER A 98 -15.22 -1.21 -13.81
CA SER A 98 -15.79 -1.45 -15.16
C SER A 98 -16.27 -2.90 -15.38
N ALA A 99 -16.07 -3.78 -14.40
CA ALA A 99 -16.42 -5.20 -14.48
C ALA A 99 -17.80 -5.52 -13.86
N LYS A 100 -18.54 -4.52 -13.40
CA LYS A 100 -19.93 -4.63 -12.94
C LYS A 100 -20.92 -4.15 -14.00
#